data_AF-A0A920NAW5-F1
#
_entry.id   AF-A0A920NAW5-F1
#
_cell.length_a   1.000
_cell.length_b   1.000
_cell.length_c   1.000
_cell.angle_alpha   90.00
_cell.angle_beta   90.00
_cell.angle_gamma   90.00
#
_symmetry.space_group_name_H-M   'P 1'
#
loop_
_entity.id
_entity.type
_entity.pdbx_description
1 polymer ?
#
loop_
_entity_poly.entity_id
_entity_poly.type
_entity_poly.pdbx_seq_one_letter_code
_entity_poly.pdbx_strand_id
1 'polypeptide(L)'
;MWQAVWDRLAEQQLPSLGGRLDIVTFGTPIRYGWDTGGYGKLLHVVHHRPSENRRDYLASFPPSRAGLLDAAEGDVVQQVGIAGTNVAPGVFFWRTLLADRRLNRFLQPGLSSVQLRSRLTLGMRVPDEGHAVLVDYGPIGGSIVEHHAGHAVYTLPKWLAFHAGLVADRMYPSACT
;
A
#
# COMPACT_ATOMS: atom_id res chain seq x y z
N MET A 1 6.77 -12.35 25.95
CA MET A 1 7.78 -11.98 24.94
C MET A 1 7.40 -10.68 24.22
N TRP A 2 6.22 -10.57 23.58
CA TRP A 2 5.84 -9.33 22.87
C TRP A 2 5.33 -8.19 23.75
N GLN A 3 4.62 -8.47 24.85
CA GLN A 3 4.28 -7.43 25.84
C GLN A 3 5.56 -6.74 26.34
N ALA A 4 6.59 -7.51 26.67
CA ALA A 4 7.90 -6.98 27.05
C ALA A 4 8.63 -6.19 25.94
N VAL A 5 8.30 -6.39 24.65
CA VAL A 5 8.80 -5.54 23.56
C VAL A 5 7.99 -4.25 23.51
N TRP A 6 6.67 -4.33 23.67
CA TRP A 6 5.80 -3.15 23.72
C TRP A 6 6.11 -2.26 24.91
N ASP A 7 6.25 -2.85 26.09
CA ASP A 7 6.65 -2.16 27.33
C ASP A 7 8.03 -1.52 27.11
N ARG A 8 8.99 -2.22 26.49
CA ARG A 8 10.29 -1.62 26.14
C ARG A 8 10.19 -0.47 25.13
N LEU A 9 9.34 -0.58 24.12
CA LEU A 9 9.17 0.49 23.12
C LEU A 9 8.40 1.69 23.70
N ALA A 10 7.51 1.46 24.66
CA ALA A 10 6.75 2.49 25.36
C ALA A 10 7.58 3.16 26.47
N GLU A 11 8.47 2.41 27.13
CA GLU A 11 9.40 2.90 28.14
C GLU A 11 10.62 3.59 27.53
N GLN A 12 11.06 3.16 26.35
CA GLN A 12 12.07 3.88 25.58
C GLN A 12 11.45 5.12 24.96
N GLN A 13 11.95 6.30 25.35
CA GLN A 13 11.93 7.45 24.47
C GLN A 13 12.82 7.12 23.27
N LEU A 14 12.26 6.37 22.32
CA LEU A 14 12.89 6.19 21.02
C LEU A 14 13.12 7.59 20.46
N PRO A 15 14.31 7.88 19.89
CA PRO A 15 14.54 9.14 19.22
C PRO A 15 13.44 9.31 18.17
N SER A 16 12.62 10.35 18.31
CA SER A 16 11.63 10.67 17.30
C SER A 16 12.38 10.90 15.99
N LEU A 17 12.06 10.07 14.99
CA LEU A 17 12.43 10.34 13.59
C LEU A 17 11.55 11.45 12.99
N GLY A 18 10.62 11.99 13.78
CA GLY A 18 9.76 13.11 13.43
C GLY A 18 10.56 14.28 12.91
N GLY A 19 10.24 14.69 11.68
CA GLY A 19 10.92 15.76 10.95
C GLY A 19 12.29 15.40 10.36
N ARG A 20 12.82 14.18 10.55
CA ARG A 20 14.11 13.73 10.00
C ARG A 20 14.00 12.61 8.96
N LEU A 21 12.86 11.92 8.92
CA LEU A 21 12.59 10.83 8.00
C LEU A 21 11.45 11.20 7.06
N ASP A 22 11.74 11.32 5.78
CA ASP A 22 10.72 11.41 4.73
C ASP A 22 10.53 10.04 4.09
N ILE A 23 9.28 9.60 3.95
CA ILE A 23 8.90 8.26 3.49
C ILE A 23 8.16 8.38 2.17
N VAL A 24 8.65 7.67 1.15
CA VAL A 24 7.93 7.47 -0.11
C VAL A 24 7.54 6.00 -0.20
N THR A 25 6.30 5.77 -0.61
CA THR A 25 5.79 4.43 -0.86
C THR A 25 5.28 4.28 -2.27
N PHE A 26 5.38 3.06 -2.79
CA PHE A 26 4.93 2.70 -4.12
C PHE A 26 3.97 1.52 -4.00
N GLY A 27 2.69 1.76 -4.24
CA GLY A 27 1.64 0.73 -4.13
C GLY A 27 1.36 0.24 -2.70
N THR A 28 1.63 1.05 -1.67
CA THR A 28 1.35 0.66 -0.28
C THR A 28 -0.16 0.41 -0.07
N PRO A 29 -0.54 -0.73 0.52
CA PRO A 29 -1.93 -1.00 0.85
C PRO A 29 -2.48 -0.04 1.92
N ILE A 30 -3.73 0.41 1.75
CA ILE A 30 -4.44 1.32 2.70
C ILE A 30 -4.90 0.61 3.98
N ARG A 31 -4.58 -0.67 4.12
CA ARG A 31 -5.04 -1.50 5.23
C ARG A 31 -4.45 -1.07 6.60
N TYR A 32 -3.33 -0.35 6.60
CA TYR A 32 -2.59 -0.01 7.81
C TYR A 32 -2.43 1.51 7.89
N GLY A 33 -2.81 2.07 9.04
CA GLY A 33 -2.59 3.48 9.34
C GLY A 33 -1.11 3.76 9.64
N TRP A 34 -0.75 5.04 9.56
CA TRP A 34 0.61 5.51 9.82
C TRP A 34 0.68 6.29 11.12
N ASP A 35 1.77 6.14 11.88
CA ASP A 35 2.05 7.00 13.02
C ASP A 35 2.52 8.37 12.53
N THR A 36 1.60 9.34 12.51
CA THR A 36 1.83 10.71 12.01
C THR A 36 2.88 11.48 12.81
N GLY A 37 3.24 11.03 14.02
CA GLY A 37 4.32 11.62 14.81
C GLY A 37 5.72 11.07 14.48
N GLY A 38 5.81 10.00 13.70
CA GLY A 38 7.03 9.24 13.47
C GLY A 38 7.89 9.69 12.27
N TYR A 39 7.39 10.58 11.41
CA TYR A 39 8.06 10.99 10.17
C TYR A 39 7.89 12.49 9.89
N GLY A 40 8.65 13.02 8.94
CA GLY A 40 8.53 14.39 8.41
C GLY A 40 7.46 14.47 7.34
N LYS A 41 7.69 13.81 6.20
CA LYS A 41 6.75 13.74 5.07
C LYS A 41 6.43 12.29 4.72
N LEU A 42 5.21 12.07 4.24
CA LEU A 42 4.75 10.79 3.72
C LEU A 42 4.12 11.01 2.35
N LEU A 43 4.66 10.34 1.32
CA LEU A 43 4.16 10.35 -0.05
C LEU A 43 3.78 8.93 -0.48
N HIS A 44 2.60 8.78 -1.05
CA HIS A 44 2.10 7.55 -1.64
C HIS A 44 2.01 7.70 -3.15
N VAL A 45 2.79 6.92 -3.89
CA VAL A 45 2.65 6.80 -5.34
C VAL A 45 1.79 5.57 -5.63
N VAL A 46 0.64 5.79 -6.25
CA VAL A 46 -0.35 4.74 -6.51
C VAL A 46 -0.62 4.68 -8.01
N HIS A 47 -0.41 3.50 -8.60
CA HIS A 47 -0.76 3.23 -9.98
C HIS A 47 -2.29 3.17 -10.12
N HIS A 48 -2.81 4.08 -10.92
CA HIS A 48 -4.23 4.30 -11.15
C HIS A 48 -4.49 4.42 -12.65
N ARG A 49 -5.57 3.81 -13.13
CA ARG A 49 -6.10 4.02 -14.47
C ARG A 49 -7.49 4.66 -14.36
N PRO A 50 -7.68 5.90 -14.86
CA PRO A 50 -8.96 6.60 -14.80
C PRO A 50 -10.09 5.82 -15.45
N SER A 51 -11.31 6.00 -14.95
CA SER A 51 -12.53 5.45 -15.53
C SER A 51 -13.63 6.49 -15.49
N GLU A 52 -14.35 6.68 -16.60
CA GLU A 52 -15.41 7.70 -16.73
C GLU A 52 -16.50 7.58 -15.65
N ASN A 53 -16.77 6.37 -15.17
CA ASN A 53 -17.85 6.09 -14.23
C ASN A 53 -17.39 6.01 -12.77
N ARG A 54 -16.16 6.42 -12.46
CA ARG A 54 -15.61 6.29 -11.11
C ARG A 54 -14.73 7.48 -10.73
N ARG A 55 -14.81 7.88 -9.47
CA ARG A 55 -13.91 8.88 -8.90
C ARG A 55 -12.50 8.30 -8.75
N ASP A 56 -11.48 9.10 -9.03
CA ASP A 56 -10.08 8.61 -9.09
C ASP A 56 -9.58 7.99 -7.77
N TYR A 57 -10.09 8.45 -6.62
CA TYR A 57 -9.74 7.90 -5.31
C TYR A 57 -10.40 6.55 -5.01
N LEU A 58 -11.22 6.02 -5.91
CA LEU A 58 -11.90 4.74 -5.78
C LEU A 58 -11.41 3.72 -6.81
N ALA A 59 -11.47 2.46 -6.43
CA ALA A 59 -11.18 1.30 -7.26
C ALA A 59 -12.35 0.34 -7.36
N SER A 60 -12.34 -0.50 -8.40
CA SER A 60 -13.28 -1.61 -8.51
C SER A 60 -12.99 -2.62 -7.41
N PHE A 61 -14.02 -3.02 -6.67
CA PHE A 61 -13.94 -4.22 -5.85
C PHE A 61 -15.23 -5.04 -5.95
N PRO A 62 -15.15 -6.37 -6.17
CA PRO A 62 -13.94 -7.13 -6.48
C PRO A 62 -13.32 -6.73 -7.84
N PRO A 63 -12.01 -6.91 -8.03
CA PRO A 63 -11.37 -6.60 -9.31
C PRO A 63 -11.96 -7.45 -10.43
N SER A 64 -12.15 -6.84 -11.59
CA SER A 64 -12.59 -7.57 -12.79
C SER A 64 -11.48 -8.51 -13.30
N ARG A 65 -11.83 -9.54 -14.08
CA ARG A 65 -10.83 -10.43 -14.69
C ARG A 65 -9.84 -9.64 -15.56
N ALA A 66 -10.34 -8.68 -16.34
CA ALA A 66 -9.52 -7.76 -17.13
C ALA A 66 -8.65 -6.86 -16.23
N GLY A 67 -9.19 -6.36 -15.11
CA GLY A 67 -8.42 -5.62 -14.11
C GLY A 67 -7.24 -6.42 -13.55
N LEU A 68 -7.44 -7.72 -13.31
CA LEU A 68 -6.40 -8.60 -12.78
C LEU A 68 -5.36 -9.04 -13.85
N LEU A 69 -5.82 -9.37 -15.06
CA LEU A 69 -4.98 -9.89 -16.14
C LEU A 69 -4.23 -8.81 -16.91
N ASP A 70 -4.83 -7.64 -17.11
CA ASP A 70 -4.28 -6.57 -17.95
C ASP A 70 -3.87 -5.33 -17.13
N ALA A 71 -3.98 -5.41 -15.80
CA ALA A 71 -3.84 -4.26 -14.89
C ALA A 71 -4.69 -3.05 -15.34
N ALA A 72 -5.86 -3.32 -15.95
CA ALA A 72 -6.68 -2.31 -16.61
C ALA A 72 -7.23 -1.24 -15.67
N GLU A 73 -7.22 -1.49 -14.36
CA GLU A 73 -7.76 -0.60 -13.31
C GLU A 73 -6.64 -0.05 -12.39
N GLY A 74 -5.38 -0.33 -12.73
CA GLY A 74 -4.19 0.05 -11.96
C GLY A 74 -3.63 -1.11 -11.12
N ASP A 75 -3.09 -0.75 -9.95
CA ASP A 75 -2.53 -1.71 -9.00
C ASP A 75 -3.62 -2.40 -8.16
N VAL A 76 -3.94 -3.64 -8.53
CA VAL A 76 -4.94 -4.45 -7.81
C VAL A 76 -4.39 -4.96 -6.49
N VAL A 77 -3.08 -5.22 -6.41
CA VAL A 77 -2.42 -5.69 -5.18
C VAL A 77 -2.63 -4.69 -4.07
N GLN A 78 -2.39 -3.41 -4.35
CA GLN A 78 -2.57 -2.31 -3.39
C GLN A 78 -3.93 -2.34 -2.67
N GLN A 79 -5.00 -2.78 -3.36
CA GLN A 79 -6.34 -2.87 -2.78
C GLN A 79 -6.52 -4.12 -1.92
N VAL A 80 -6.02 -5.27 -2.37
CA VAL A 80 -6.30 -6.57 -1.72
C VAL A 80 -5.30 -6.90 -0.60
N GLY A 81 -4.14 -6.24 -0.57
CA GLY A 81 -3.17 -6.34 0.51
C GLY A 81 -1.72 -6.36 0.03
N ILE A 82 -0.81 -6.74 0.91
CA ILE A 82 0.62 -6.82 0.56
C ILE A 82 0.81 -8.06 -0.33
N ALA A 83 1.31 -7.87 -1.56
CA ALA A 83 1.74 -8.98 -2.41
C ALA A 83 2.73 -9.86 -1.64
N GLY A 84 2.39 -11.14 -1.49
CA GLY A 84 3.21 -12.13 -0.78
C GLY A 84 2.94 -12.29 0.71
N THR A 85 2.16 -11.42 1.38
CA THR A 85 1.90 -11.56 2.84
C THR A 85 0.48 -12.03 3.18
N ASN A 86 -0.49 -11.85 2.27
CA ASN A 86 -1.88 -12.31 2.45
C ASN A 86 -2.18 -13.63 1.71
N VAL A 87 -1.18 -14.30 1.12
CA VAL A 87 -1.39 -15.64 0.58
C VAL A 87 -1.54 -16.58 1.76
N ALA A 88 -2.75 -17.12 1.94
CA ALA A 88 -3.00 -18.05 3.02
C ALA A 88 -1.99 -19.22 2.92
N PRO A 89 -1.26 -19.53 4.00
CA PRO A 89 -0.35 -20.66 3.97
C PRO A 89 -1.15 -21.91 3.62
N GLY A 90 -0.58 -22.79 2.79
CA GLY A 90 -1.22 -24.04 2.41
C GLY A 90 -1.71 -24.81 3.64
N VAL A 91 -2.84 -25.49 3.53
CA VAL A 91 -3.54 -26.13 4.66
C VAL A 91 -2.67 -27.11 5.46
N PHE A 92 -1.56 -27.59 4.90
CA PHE A 92 -0.60 -28.47 5.59
C PHE A 92 0.42 -27.73 6.48
N PHE A 93 0.51 -26.40 6.41
CA PHE A 93 1.45 -25.58 7.18
C PHE A 93 0.78 -24.98 8.43
N TRP A 94 0.23 -25.83 9.29
CA TRP A 94 -0.58 -25.41 10.44
C TRP A 94 0.13 -24.44 11.40
N ARG A 95 1.46 -24.60 11.59
CA ARG A 95 2.26 -23.67 12.42
C ARG A 95 2.28 -22.27 11.81
N THR A 96 2.43 -22.18 10.49
CA THR A 96 2.40 -20.92 9.73
C THR A 96 1.01 -20.30 9.78
N LEU A 97 -0.05 -21.10 9.63
CA LEU A 97 -1.43 -20.62 9.76
C LEU A 97 -1.71 -20.05 11.17
N LEU A 98 -1.22 -20.70 12.22
CA LEU A 98 -1.36 -20.21 13.59
C LEU A 98 -0.56 -18.93 13.83
N ALA A 99 0.66 -18.84 13.30
CA ALA A 99 1.48 -17.63 13.37
C ALA A 99 0.81 -16.46 12.64
N ASP A 100 0.29 -16.69 11.42
CA ASP A 100 -0.40 -15.69 10.62
C ASP A 100 -1.69 -15.20 11.29
N ARG A 101 -2.46 -16.09 11.91
CA ARG A 101 -3.64 -15.71 12.72
C ARG A 101 -3.27 -14.84 13.92
N ARG A 102 -2.16 -15.13 14.60
CA ARG A 102 -1.66 -14.32 15.72
C ARG A 102 -1.18 -12.95 15.26
N LEU A 103 -0.46 -12.90 14.14
CA LEU A 103 0.01 -11.68 13.52
C LEU A 103 -1.15 -10.80 13.05
N ASN A 104 -2.14 -11.37 12.35
CA ASN A 104 -3.33 -10.64 11.91
C ASN A 104 -4.11 -10.02 13.09
N ARG A 105 -4.25 -10.75 14.20
CA ARG A 105 -4.89 -10.21 15.42
C ARG A 105 -4.13 -9.03 16.02
N PHE A 106 -2.80 -9.01 15.86
CA PHE A 106 -1.96 -7.92 16.32
C PHE A 106 -1.99 -6.72 15.37
N LEU A 107 -1.86 -6.93 14.06
CA LEU A 107 -1.83 -5.85 13.07
C LEU A 107 -3.19 -5.16 12.88
N GLN A 108 -4.29 -5.86 13.18
CA GLN A 108 -5.66 -5.37 13.00
C GLN A 108 -6.54 -5.76 14.20
N PRO A 109 -6.28 -5.21 15.39
CA PRO A 109 -7.11 -5.49 16.55
C PRO A 109 -8.56 -5.02 16.27
N GLY A 110 -9.54 -5.91 16.47
CA GLY A 110 -10.96 -5.56 16.36
C GLY A 110 -11.58 -5.57 14.96
N LEU A 111 -10.85 -5.97 13.92
CA LEU A 111 -11.39 -6.12 12.55
C LEU A 111 -11.79 -7.58 12.29
N SER A 112 -13.09 -7.83 12.20
CA SER A 112 -13.61 -9.10 11.69
C SER A 112 -13.42 -9.21 10.16
N SER A 113 -13.39 -10.43 9.63
CA SER A 113 -13.31 -10.67 8.17
C SER A 113 -14.48 -10.05 7.41
N VAL A 114 -15.66 -9.93 8.03
CA VAL A 114 -16.84 -9.29 7.44
C VAL A 114 -16.60 -7.78 7.30
N GLN A 115 -16.12 -7.13 8.36
CA GLN A 115 -15.76 -5.70 8.32
C GLN A 115 -14.62 -5.42 7.34
N LEU A 116 -13.65 -6.33 7.24
CA LEU A 116 -12.58 -6.23 6.23
C LEU A 116 -13.17 -6.26 4.81
N ARG A 117 -14.05 -7.22 4.51
CA ARG A 117 -14.71 -7.28 3.20
C ARG A 117 -15.54 -6.02 2.91
N SER A 118 -16.31 -5.54 3.89
CA SER A 118 -17.09 -4.30 3.75
C SER A 118 -16.21 -3.07 3.52
N ARG A 119 -15.00 -3.02 4.09
CA ARG A 119 -14.02 -1.95 3.82
C ARG A 119 -13.39 -2.09 2.44
N LEU A 120 -13.03 -3.30 2.02
CA LEU A 120 -12.50 -3.55 0.67
C LEU A 120 -13.51 -3.17 -0.41
N THR A 121 -14.81 -3.41 -0.18
CA THR A 121 -15.87 -2.98 -1.12
C THR A 121 -16.00 -1.47 -1.26
N LEU A 122 -15.47 -0.67 -0.32
CA LEU A 122 -15.39 0.78 -0.51
C LEU A 122 -14.39 1.16 -1.59
N GLY A 123 -13.41 0.30 -1.89
CA GLY A 123 -12.45 0.50 -2.97
C GLY A 123 -11.53 1.71 -2.77
N MET A 124 -11.30 2.15 -1.54
CA MET A 124 -10.40 3.29 -1.27
C MET A 124 -8.99 2.98 -1.81
N ARG A 125 -8.44 3.89 -2.63
CA ARG A 125 -7.06 3.81 -3.14
C ARG A 125 -6.16 4.98 -2.70
N VAL A 126 -6.71 5.92 -1.94
CA VAL A 126 -5.97 7.02 -1.31
C VAL A 126 -6.00 6.83 0.21
N PRO A 127 -4.83 6.74 0.89
CA PRO A 127 -4.75 6.74 2.35
C PRO A 127 -5.20 8.07 2.96
N ASP A 128 -5.65 8.04 4.22
CA ASP A 128 -6.00 9.26 4.96
C ASP A 128 -4.76 10.02 5.45
N GLU A 129 -3.65 9.31 5.72
CA GLU A 129 -2.38 9.89 6.12
C GLU A 129 -1.44 10.14 4.93
N GLY A 130 -0.70 11.25 5.00
CA GLY A 130 0.26 11.63 3.96
C GLY A 130 -0.39 12.22 2.71
N HIS A 131 0.41 12.37 1.66
CA HIS A 131 -0.05 12.85 0.35
C HIS A 131 -0.06 11.69 -0.64
N ALA A 132 -1.15 11.51 -1.38
CA ALA A 132 -1.23 10.51 -2.43
C ALA A 132 -1.15 11.14 -3.83
N VAL A 133 -0.39 10.49 -4.71
CA VAL A 133 -0.31 10.82 -6.14
C VAL A 133 -0.76 9.60 -6.92
N LEU A 134 -1.81 9.81 -7.70
CA LEU A 134 -2.32 8.82 -8.63
C LEU A 134 -1.57 8.98 -9.95
N VAL A 135 -0.91 7.91 -10.40
CA VAL A 135 -0.12 7.90 -11.63
C VAL A 135 -0.70 6.87 -12.59
N ASP A 136 -1.02 7.32 -13.80
CA ASP A 136 -1.32 6.42 -14.92
C ASP A 136 -0.01 6.10 -15.66
N TYR A 137 0.45 4.86 -15.53
CA TYR A 137 1.64 4.36 -16.22
C TYR A 137 1.31 3.81 -17.63
N GLY A 138 0.06 3.97 -18.07
CA GLY A 138 -0.44 3.46 -19.33
C GLY A 138 -0.64 1.95 -19.33
N PRO A 139 -0.85 1.36 -20.52
CA PRO A 139 -0.95 -0.08 -20.68
C PRO A 139 0.34 -0.78 -20.23
N ILE A 140 0.20 -1.81 -19.39
CA ILE A 140 1.31 -2.67 -19.00
C ILE A 140 1.27 -3.92 -19.89
N GLY A 141 2.40 -4.21 -20.55
CA GLY A 141 2.55 -5.45 -21.31
C GLY A 141 3.06 -6.59 -20.42
N GLY A 142 2.92 -7.82 -20.92
CA GLY A 142 3.34 -9.03 -20.20
C GLY A 142 2.19 -9.74 -19.49
N SER A 143 2.52 -10.82 -18.80
CA SER A 143 1.58 -11.65 -18.05
C SER A 143 1.32 -11.11 -16.64
N ILE A 144 0.21 -11.55 -16.02
CA ILE A 144 -0.14 -11.27 -14.62
C ILE A 144 1.00 -11.50 -13.63
N VAL A 145 1.85 -12.50 -13.88
CA VAL A 145 2.99 -12.83 -13.03
C VAL A 145 4.08 -11.76 -13.17
N GLU A 146 4.33 -11.28 -14.38
CA GLU A 146 5.37 -10.28 -14.65
C GLU A 146 4.99 -8.89 -14.13
N HIS A 147 3.73 -8.47 -14.33
CA HIS A 147 3.29 -7.17 -13.82
C HIS A 147 2.73 -7.23 -12.39
N HIS A 148 2.68 -8.41 -11.77
CA HIS A 148 2.10 -8.64 -10.43
C HIS A 148 0.75 -7.94 -10.24
N ALA A 149 -0.21 -8.20 -11.15
CA ALA A 149 -1.53 -7.54 -11.15
C ALA A 149 -1.47 -5.99 -11.09
N GLY A 150 -0.43 -5.41 -11.70
CA GLY A 150 -0.24 -3.96 -11.85
C GLY A 150 0.73 -3.35 -10.84
N HIS A 151 1.19 -4.14 -9.88
CA HIS A 151 2.06 -3.72 -8.79
C HIS A 151 3.53 -3.61 -9.17
N ALA A 152 4.01 -4.43 -10.12
CA ALA A 152 5.43 -4.41 -10.50
C ALA A 152 5.84 -3.13 -11.26
N VAL A 153 4.87 -2.30 -11.67
CA VAL A 153 5.13 -1.12 -12.50
C VAL A 153 6.11 -0.15 -11.84
N TYR A 154 6.13 -0.07 -10.51
CA TYR A 154 7.00 0.84 -9.77
C TYR A 154 8.47 0.44 -9.80
N THR A 155 8.79 -0.83 -10.12
CA THR A 155 10.17 -1.32 -10.16
C THR A 155 10.74 -1.35 -11.58
N LEU A 156 9.94 -1.00 -12.60
CA LEU A 156 10.39 -1.01 -13.98
C LEU A 156 11.42 0.12 -14.21
N PRO A 157 12.62 -0.19 -14.78
CA PRO A 157 13.68 0.79 -14.98
C PRO A 157 13.25 2.05 -15.72
N LYS A 158 12.34 1.92 -16.70
CA LYS A 158 11.82 3.04 -17.50
C LYS A 158 11.11 4.12 -16.68
N TRP A 159 10.63 3.81 -15.47
CA TRP A 159 9.90 4.75 -14.61
C TRP A 159 10.75 5.33 -13.48
N LEU A 160 11.95 4.80 -13.21
CA LEU A 160 12.76 5.22 -12.06
C LEU A 160 13.13 6.71 -12.11
N ALA A 161 13.46 7.23 -13.29
CA ALA A 161 13.76 8.66 -13.46
C ALA A 161 12.53 9.54 -13.20
N PHE A 162 11.37 9.11 -13.69
CA PHE A 162 10.09 9.76 -13.41
C PHE A 162 9.78 9.75 -11.91
N HIS A 163 9.97 8.62 -11.21
CA HIS A 163 9.76 8.52 -9.78
C HIS A 163 10.67 9.45 -8.99
N ALA A 164 11.96 9.49 -9.33
CA ALA A 164 12.91 10.38 -8.67
C ALA A 164 12.50 11.86 -8.82
N GLY A 165 12.13 12.28 -10.03
CA GLY A 165 11.62 13.64 -10.29
C GLY A 165 10.33 13.94 -9.53
N LEU A 166 9.35 13.03 -9.61
CA LEU A 166 8.08 13.17 -8.88
C LEU A 166 8.30 13.32 -7.37
N VAL A 167 9.18 12.50 -6.79
CA VAL A 167 9.51 12.57 -5.37
C VAL A 167 10.16 13.91 -5.03
N ALA A 168 11.14 14.35 -5.83
CA ALA A 168 11.81 15.63 -5.64
C ALA A 168 10.81 16.79 -5.67
N ASP A 169 9.95 16.84 -6.70
CA ASP A 169 8.99 17.93 -6.88
C ASP A 169 7.92 17.97 -5.78
N ARG A 170 7.44 16.80 -5.34
CA ARG A 170 6.35 16.72 -4.35
C ARG A 170 6.83 16.87 -2.92
N MET A 171 8.01 16.38 -2.60
CA MET A 171 8.55 16.46 -1.24
C MET A 171 9.37 17.73 -1.04
N TYR A 172 10.04 18.24 -2.06
CA TYR A 172 10.98 19.37 -1.95
C TYR A 172 10.73 20.42 -3.02
N PRO A 173 9.52 21.03 -3.06
CA PRO A 173 9.22 22.07 -4.03
C PRO A 173 10.22 23.22 -3.85
N SER A 174 10.78 23.70 -4.96
CA SER A 174 11.61 24.90 -4.94
C SER A 174 10.79 26.05 -4.38
N ALA A 175 11.28 26.73 -3.36
CA ALA A 175 10.64 27.95 -2.89
C ALA A 175 10.63 28.95 -4.05
N CYS A 176 9.47 29.51 -4.40
CA CYS A 176 9.41 30.66 -5.29
C CYS A 176 10.21 31.79 -4.64
N THR A 177 11.43 32.04 -5.15
CA THR A 177 12.20 33.26 -4.92
C THR A 177 11.65 34.39 -5.77
#